data_AF-A0A350U1Z3-F1
#
_entry.id   AF-A0A350U1Z3-F1
#
_cell.length_a   1.000
_cell.length_b   1.000
_cell.length_c   1.000
_cell.angle_alpha   90.00
_cell.angle_beta   90.00
_cell.angle_gamma   90.00
#
_symmetry.space_group_name_H-M   'P 1'
#
loop_
_entity.id
_entity.type
_entity.pdbx_description
1 polymer ?
#
loop_
_entity_poly.entity_id
_entity_poly.type
_entity_poly.pdbx_seq_one_letter_code
_entity_poly.pdbx_strand_id
1 'polypeptide(L)'
;MGVQGNTTLLEPGQSAVPARGRQVELLRTDPRHMMPGGVMASLDEERAPTFDEAMLEALNGVNDLQLESSDAIETMMTNPDAVDPHDVTIAMAKANMSLNITRTVLDRVVRAWRDLINTR
;
A
#
# COMPACT_ATOMS: atom_id res chain seq x y z
N MET A 1 11.84 -1.55 -67.85
CA MET A 1 11.43 -0.47 -66.93
C MET A 1 11.59 -0.99 -65.52
N GLY A 2 12.49 -0.41 -64.72
CA GLY A 2 12.81 -0.88 -63.35
C GLY A 2 14.30 -0.88 -63.04
N VAL A 3 14.80 0.28 -62.60
CA VAL A 3 16.19 0.60 -62.20
C VAL A 3 16.42 0.24 -60.73
N GLN A 4 17.66 -0.13 -60.38
CA GLN A 4 18.45 0.22 -59.17
C GLN A 4 19.40 -0.96 -58.85
N GLY A 5 20.73 -0.87 -58.90
CA GLY A 5 21.62 0.24 -58.59
C GLY A 5 22.23 0.06 -57.21
N ASN A 6 22.92 -1.06 -56.94
CA ASN A 6 23.64 -1.27 -55.68
C ASN A 6 25.06 -0.71 -55.77
N THR A 7 25.25 0.51 -55.30
CA THR A 7 26.56 1.11 -55.05
C THR A 7 26.93 0.83 -53.59
N THR A 8 27.95 0.00 -53.36
CA THR A 8 28.72 0.05 -52.11
C THR A 8 30.18 -0.10 -52.46
N LEU A 9 30.83 1.06 -52.63
CA LEU A 9 32.26 1.23 -52.76
C LEU A 9 32.83 1.22 -51.33
N LEU A 10 33.62 0.20 -50.97
CA LEU A 10 34.32 0.13 -49.67
C LEU A 10 35.78 0.54 -49.88
N GLU A 11 36.20 1.63 -49.25
CA GLU A 11 37.61 2.02 -49.17
C GLU A 11 38.38 1.12 -48.17
N PRO A 12 39.66 0.78 -48.45
CA PRO A 12 40.46 -0.08 -47.59
C PRO A 12 41.24 0.74 -46.55
N GLY A 13 41.07 0.49 -45.25
CA GLY A 13 42.02 1.06 -44.28
C GLY A 13 41.68 1.16 -42.80
N GLN A 14 40.54 0.67 -42.29
CA GLN A 14 40.28 0.72 -40.83
C GLN A 14 40.07 -0.67 -40.25
N SER A 15 41.11 -1.17 -39.60
CA SER A 15 41.05 -2.32 -38.69
C SER A 15 40.10 -1.99 -37.54
N ALA A 16 38.88 -2.50 -37.59
CA ALA A 16 37.97 -2.46 -36.46
C ALA A 16 38.49 -3.39 -35.37
N VAL A 17 39.30 -2.87 -34.43
CA VAL A 17 39.59 -3.58 -33.19
C VAL A 17 38.26 -3.63 -32.42
N PRO A 18 37.66 -4.81 -32.19
CA PRO A 18 36.42 -4.89 -31.44
C PRO A 18 36.68 -4.43 -30.01
N ALA A 19 36.10 -3.31 -29.61
CA ALA A 19 36.15 -2.83 -28.25
C ALA A 19 35.47 -3.87 -27.34
N ARG A 20 36.27 -4.69 -26.65
CA ARG A 20 35.76 -5.58 -25.61
C ARG A 20 35.51 -4.73 -24.37
N GLY A 21 34.24 -4.47 -24.09
CA GLY A 21 33.81 -3.84 -22.84
C GLY A 21 34.29 -4.65 -21.64
N ARG A 22 34.80 -3.96 -20.61
CA ARG A 22 35.19 -4.57 -19.34
C ARG A 22 33.93 -4.87 -18.53
N GLN A 23 33.60 -6.15 -18.35
CA GLN A 23 32.55 -6.56 -17.42
C GLN A 23 33.01 -6.27 -16.00
N VAL A 24 32.24 -5.45 -15.28
CA VAL A 24 32.45 -5.17 -13.87
C VAL A 24 31.49 -6.05 -13.09
N GLU A 25 32.04 -6.96 -12.29
CA GLU A 25 31.25 -7.79 -11.38
C GLU A 25 30.83 -6.92 -10.18
N LEU A 26 29.52 -6.71 -10.04
CA LEU A 26 28.96 -5.95 -8.93
C LEU A 26 28.63 -6.92 -7.80
N LEU A 27 29.37 -6.80 -6.69
CA LEU A 27 29.06 -7.53 -5.46
C LEU A 27 27.74 -7.01 -4.88
N ARG A 28 26.80 -7.93 -4.61
CA ARG A 28 25.49 -7.61 -4.03
C ARG A 28 25.65 -7.21 -2.56
N THR A 29 25.13 -6.04 -2.19
CA THR A 29 25.09 -5.58 -0.79
C THR A 29 23.80 -5.97 -0.06
N ASP A 30 22.67 -6.11 -0.76
CA ASP A 30 21.39 -6.51 -0.16
C ASP A 30 20.64 -7.52 -1.06
N PRO A 31 20.04 -8.59 -0.48
CA PRO A 31 19.26 -9.59 -1.22
C PRO A 31 18.04 -9.06 -1.98
N ARG A 32 17.54 -7.85 -1.66
CA ARG A 32 16.42 -7.19 -2.35
C ARG A 32 16.83 -6.37 -3.57
N HIS A 33 18.13 -6.25 -3.84
CA HIS A 33 18.61 -5.56 -5.03
C HIS A 33 18.28 -6.33 -6.30
N MET A 34 17.94 -5.59 -7.37
CA MET A 34 17.40 -6.12 -8.62
C MET A 34 18.28 -7.24 -9.18
N MET A 35 17.68 -8.43 -9.31
CA MET A 35 18.28 -9.56 -10.01
C MET A 35 18.17 -9.33 -11.52
N PRO A 36 19.26 -9.49 -12.29
CA PRO A 36 19.17 -9.62 -13.74
C PRO A 36 18.41 -10.93 -14.01
N GLY A 37 17.17 -10.83 -14.50
CA GLY A 37 16.29 -11.98 -14.70
C GLY A 37 14.90 -11.81 -14.09
N GLY A 38 14.62 -10.72 -13.36
CA GLY A 38 13.24 -10.38 -12.94
C GLY A 38 12.60 -11.37 -11.99
N VAL A 39 13.35 -12.32 -11.44
CA VAL A 39 12.87 -13.23 -10.41
C VAL A 39 12.78 -12.44 -9.11
N MET A 40 11.65 -11.77 -8.91
CA MET A 40 11.22 -11.40 -7.57
C MET A 40 11.22 -12.71 -6.77
N ALA A 41 11.88 -12.73 -5.62
CA ALA A 41 11.60 -13.77 -4.63
C ALA A 41 10.08 -13.82 -4.49
N SER A 42 9.48 -15.01 -4.53
CA SER A 42 8.06 -15.17 -4.22
C SER A 42 7.87 -14.54 -2.85
N LEU A 43 7.35 -13.32 -2.85
CA LEU A 43 6.69 -12.79 -1.67
C LEU A 43 5.65 -13.86 -1.41
N ASP A 44 5.76 -14.54 -0.27
CA ASP A 44 4.61 -15.30 0.23
C ASP A 44 3.40 -14.41 -0.01
N GLU A 45 2.46 -14.87 -0.85
CA GLU A 45 1.26 -14.11 -1.17
C GLU A 45 0.46 -14.02 0.13
N GLU A 46 0.83 -13.08 0.99
CA GLU A 46 -0.02 -12.57 2.05
C GLU A 46 -1.25 -12.04 1.32
N ARG A 47 -2.28 -12.89 1.27
CA ARG A 47 -3.55 -12.59 0.66
C ARG A 47 -4.03 -11.28 1.27
N ALA A 48 -4.11 -10.24 0.45
CA ALA A 48 -4.69 -8.98 0.87
C ALA A 48 -6.11 -9.26 1.42
N PRO A 49 -6.48 -8.67 2.56
CA PRO A 49 -7.78 -8.91 3.17
C PRO A 49 -8.88 -8.53 2.19
N THR A 50 -9.96 -9.30 2.17
CA THR A 50 -11.14 -8.94 1.39
C THR A 50 -11.79 -7.68 1.98
N PHE A 51 -12.63 -7.02 1.18
CA PHE A 51 -13.31 -5.81 1.62
C PHE A 51 -14.17 -6.03 2.89
N ASP A 52 -14.84 -7.18 2.99
CA ASP A 52 -15.63 -7.55 4.17
C ASP A 52 -14.76 -7.80 5.40
N GLU A 53 -13.62 -8.47 5.25
CA GLU A 53 -12.63 -8.66 6.32
C GLU A 53 -12.12 -7.31 6.82
N ALA A 54 -11.69 -6.42 5.91
CA ALA A 54 -11.21 -5.08 6.26
C ALA A 54 -12.30 -4.19 6.89
N MET A 55 -13.55 -4.31 6.43
CA MET A 55 -14.68 -3.58 6.99
C MET A 55 -15.01 -4.06 8.40
N LEU A 56 -15.05 -5.39 8.63
CA LEU A 56 -15.27 -5.96 9.95
C LEU A 56 -14.16 -5.59 10.93
N GLU A 57 -12.90 -5.63 10.49
CA GLU A 57 -11.77 -5.19 11.29
C GLU A 57 -11.87 -3.71 11.67
N ALA A 58 -12.22 -2.83 10.71
CA ALA A 58 -12.43 -1.43 11.00
C ALA A 58 -13.58 -1.17 11.99
N LEU A 59 -14.69 -1.93 11.88
CA LEU A 59 -15.81 -1.85 12.83
C LEU A 59 -15.40 -2.29 14.24
N ASN A 60 -14.61 -3.37 14.34
CA ASN A 60 -14.04 -3.81 15.62
C ASN A 60 -13.11 -2.75 16.21
N GLY A 61 -12.24 -2.14 15.40
CA GLY A 61 -11.36 -1.06 15.85
C GLY A 61 -12.14 0.15 16.41
N VAL A 62 -13.29 0.48 15.84
CA VAL A 62 -14.16 1.55 16.37
C VAL A 62 -14.81 1.16 17.70
N ASN A 63 -15.16 -0.12 17.88
CA ASN A 63 -15.62 -0.64 19.16
C ASN A 63 -14.52 -0.54 20.22
N ASP A 64 -13.30 -0.93 19.89
CA ASP A 64 -12.16 -0.90 20.80
C ASP A 64 -11.84 0.53 21.23
N LEU A 65 -11.87 1.50 20.31
CA LEU A 65 -11.69 2.92 20.65
C LEU A 65 -12.79 3.45 21.58
N GLN A 66 -14.02 2.96 21.47
CA GLN A 66 -15.10 3.34 22.38
C GLN A 66 -14.89 2.75 23.79
N LEU A 67 -14.40 1.51 23.87
CA LEU A 67 -14.07 0.86 25.15
C LEU A 67 -12.88 1.56 25.81
N GLU A 68 -11.81 1.81 25.06
CA GLU A 68 -10.63 2.57 25.52
C GLU A 68 -11.03 3.95 26.05
N SER A 69 -11.87 4.68 25.33
CA SER A 69 -12.38 5.98 25.80
C SER A 69 -13.19 5.86 27.09
N SER A 70 -13.94 4.77 27.28
CA SER A 70 -14.75 4.57 28.49
C SER A 70 -13.87 4.22 29.69
N ASP A 71 -12.89 3.33 29.48
CA ASP A 71 -11.90 2.93 30.48
C ASP A 71 -11.00 4.10 30.91
N ALA A 72 -10.60 4.94 29.96
CA ALA A 72 -9.82 6.14 30.23
C ALA A 72 -10.60 7.15 31.11
N ILE A 73 -11.91 7.30 30.88
CA ILE A 73 -12.78 8.14 31.72
C ILE A 73 -12.92 7.52 33.13
N GLU A 74 -13.16 6.22 33.21
CA GLU A 74 -13.29 5.50 34.49
C GLU A 74 -12.00 5.62 35.32
N THR A 75 -10.86 5.40 34.69
CA THR A 75 -9.55 5.49 35.34
C THR A 75 -9.27 6.93 35.79
N MET A 76 -9.61 7.94 34.99
CA MET A 76 -9.48 9.34 35.40
C MET A 76 -10.35 9.69 36.62
N MET A 77 -11.54 9.09 36.74
CA MET A 77 -12.42 9.31 37.89
C MET A 77 -11.99 8.56 39.14
N THR A 78 -11.42 7.36 38.99
CA THR A 78 -11.05 6.48 40.11
C THR A 78 -9.61 6.67 40.58
N ASN A 79 -8.70 7.02 39.68
CA ASN A 79 -7.28 7.24 39.94
C ASN A 79 -6.71 8.36 39.04
N PRO A 80 -6.97 9.63 39.36
CA PRO A 80 -6.59 10.77 38.52
C PRO A 80 -5.09 10.96 38.36
N ASP A 81 -4.26 10.43 39.27
CA ASP A 81 -2.79 10.55 39.20
C ASP A 81 -2.14 9.50 38.29
N ALA A 82 -2.91 8.48 37.87
CA ALA A 82 -2.41 7.38 37.04
C ALA A 82 -2.54 7.63 35.53
N VAL A 83 -3.27 8.67 35.10
CA VAL A 83 -3.58 8.94 33.68
C VAL A 83 -3.52 10.44 33.39
N ASP A 84 -2.97 10.82 32.23
CA ASP A 84 -2.98 12.21 31.78
C ASP A 84 -4.38 12.62 31.29
N PRO A 85 -4.98 13.72 31.77
CA PRO A 85 -6.29 14.20 31.30
C PRO A 85 -6.34 14.48 29.78
N HIS A 86 -5.20 14.78 29.13
CA HIS A 86 -5.11 14.92 27.69
C HIS A 86 -5.32 13.60 26.96
N ASP A 87 -4.82 12.49 27.49
CA ASP A 87 -4.97 11.18 26.87
C ASP A 87 -6.42 10.73 26.85
N VAL A 88 -7.17 11.02 27.92
CA VAL A 88 -8.62 10.79 27.99
C VAL A 88 -9.35 11.58 26.90
N THR A 89 -9.01 12.86 26.76
CA THR A 89 -9.62 13.73 25.76
C THR A 89 -9.28 13.27 24.34
N ILE A 90 -8.04 12.83 24.11
CA ILE A 90 -7.60 12.28 22.83
C ILE A 90 -8.33 10.96 22.53
N ALA A 91 -8.47 10.07 23.50
CA ALA A 91 -9.20 8.81 23.35
C ALA A 91 -10.68 9.08 23.00
N MET A 92 -11.32 10.01 23.70
CA MET A 92 -12.68 10.46 23.39
C MET A 92 -12.79 11.03 21.97
N ALA A 93 -11.85 11.89 21.57
CA ALA A 93 -11.83 12.48 20.23
C ALA A 93 -11.65 11.41 19.14
N LYS A 94 -10.73 10.46 19.35
CA LYS A 94 -10.49 9.32 18.44
C LYS A 94 -11.73 8.46 18.30
N ALA A 95 -12.37 8.09 19.41
CA ALA A 95 -13.58 7.27 19.40
C ALA A 95 -14.72 7.96 18.63
N ASN A 96 -14.96 9.24 18.92
CA ASN A 96 -16.02 10.01 18.29
C ASN A 96 -15.77 10.24 16.79
N MET A 97 -14.53 10.58 16.41
CA MET A 97 -14.15 10.74 15.00
C MET A 97 -14.30 9.43 14.22
N SER A 98 -13.82 8.32 14.79
CA SER A 98 -13.88 6.99 14.15
C SER A 98 -15.31 6.52 13.96
N LEU A 99 -16.19 6.76 14.93
CA LEU A 99 -17.62 6.48 14.82
C LEU A 99 -18.28 7.32 13.72
N ASN A 100 -17.97 8.61 13.64
CA ASN A 100 -18.53 9.49 12.60
C ASN A 100 -18.09 9.08 11.19
N ILE A 101 -16.81 8.74 11.01
CA ILE A 101 -16.29 8.21 9.75
C ILE A 101 -17.03 6.92 9.39
N THR A 102 -17.13 5.98 10.33
CA THR A 102 -17.80 4.69 10.15
C THR A 102 -19.25 4.87 9.71
N ARG A 103 -19.99 5.76 10.37
CA ARG A 103 -21.38 6.08 10.01
C ARG A 103 -21.48 6.61 8.59
N THR A 104 -20.59 7.53 8.21
CA THR A 104 -20.57 8.11 6.87
C THR A 104 -20.30 7.04 5.80
N VAL A 105 -19.35 6.13 6.05
CA VAL A 105 -19.04 5.03 5.14
C VAL A 105 -20.21 4.05 5.06
N LEU A 106 -20.76 3.62 6.19
CA LEU A 106 -21.89 2.70 6.24
C LEU A 106 -23.10 3.25 5.50
N ASP A 107 -23.44 4.52 5.70
CA ASP A 107 -24.53 5.19 5.00
C ASP A 107 -24.32 5.16 3.49
N ARG A 108 -23.08 5.36 3.02
CA ARG A 108 -22.75 5.29 1.59
C ARG A 108 -22.87 3.87 1.03
N VAL A 109 -22.42 2.86 1.77
CA VAL A 109 -22.55 1.45 1.38
C VAL A 109 -24.03 1.04 1.29
N VAL A 110 -24.83 1.41 2.29
CA VAL A 110 -26.28 1.11 2.30
C VAL A 110 -27.00 1.77 1.14
N ARG A 111 -26.66 3.04 0.82
CA ARG A 111 -27.22 3.73 -0.36
C ARG A 111 -26.82 3.03 -1.66
N ALA A 112 -25.54 2.73 -1.85
CA ALA A 112 -25.05 2.03 -3.04
C ALA A 112 -25.73 0.68 -3.24
N TRP A 113 -25.98 -0.06 -2.15
CA TRP A 113 -26.71 -1.33 -2.21
C TRP A 113 -28.19 -1.14 -2.61
N ARG A 114 -28.87 -0.13 -2.05
CA ARG A 114 -30.26 0.20 -2.42
C ARG A 114 -30.36 0.61 -3.89
N ASP A 115 -29.42 1.41 -4.38
CA ASP A 115 -29.37 1.86 -5.77
C ASP A 115 -29.18 0.65 -6.72
N LEU A 116 -28.29 -0.28 -6.35
CA LEU A 116 -28.05 -1.50 -7.14
C LEU A 116 -29.29 -2.39 -7.26
N ILE A 117 -30.13 -2.48 -6.22
CA ILE A 117 -31.35 -3.31 -6.24
C ILE A 117 -32.51 -2.58 -6.92
N ASN A 118 -32.63 -1.26 -6.76
CA ASN A 118 -33.71 -0.46 -7.34
C ASN A 118 -33.51 -0.11 -8.83
N THR A 119 -32.35 -0.40 -9.41
CA THR A 119 -32.08 -0.19 -10.85
C THR A 119 -32.71 -1.29 -11.74
N ARG A 120 -33.83 -1.88 -11.33
CA ARG A 120 -34.59 -2.90 -12.09
C ARG A 120 -35.98 -2.40 -12.44
#